data_AF-A0A2H9LQU3-F1
#
_entry.id   AF-A0A2H9LQU3-F1
#
_cell.length_a   1.000
_cell.length_b   1.000
_cell.length_c   1.000
_cell.angle_alpha   90.00
_cell.angle_beta   90.00
_cell.angle_gamma   90.00
#
_symmetry.space_group_name_H-M   'P 1'
#
loop_
_entity.id
_entity.type
_entity.pdbx_description
1 polymer ?
#
loop_
_entity_poly.entity_id
_entity_poly.type
_entity_poly.pdbx_seq_one_letter_code
_entity_poly.pdbx_strand_id
1 'polypeptide(L)'
;MKVFVFIITLITLISGCAVQDNNVSGLSACELFDYEVDNCWCDDSTPENSYLYYGSSVENVAGAQEVVNDYLINEGLDENITSAVNISDNFYNVFTSGSNGDKVYTVSSNGTIIKTICGV
;
A
#
# COMPACT_ATOMS: atom_id res chain seq x y z
N MET A 1 4.24 4.24 58.24
CA MET A 1 3.10 4.59 57.35
C MET A 1 3.66 4.65 55.94
N LYS A 2 3.22 3.73 55.07
CA LYS A 2 3.67 3.55 53.69
C LYS A 2 2.85 4.45 52.77
N VAL A 3 3.49 5.20 51.87
CA VAL A 3 2.94 5.49 50.53
C VAL A 3 4.10 5.62 49.55
N PHE A 4 4.36 4.56 48.79
CA PHE A 4 5.13 4.62 47.56
C PHE A 4 4.16 5.06 46.46
N VAL A 5 4.38 6.24 45.88
CA VAL A 5 3.61 6.71 44.72
C VAL A 5 4.24 6.06 43.49
N PHE A 6 3.69 4.92 43.08
CA PHE A 6 3.91 4.35 41.75
C PHE A 6 3.06 5.14 40.77
N ILE A 7 3.68 6.06 40.03
CA ILE A 7 3.08 6.64 38.83
C ILE A 7 3.19 5.55 37.75
N ILE A 8 2.14 4.75 37.63
CA ILE A 8 1.93 3.87 36.48
C ILE A 8 1.48 4.80 35.35
N THR A 9 2.44 5.25 34.53
CA THR A 9 2.13 5.84 33.23
C THR A 9 1.51 4.74 32.39
N LEU A 10 0.18 4.79 32.26
CA LEU A 10 -0.60 3.91 31.42
C LEU A 10 -0.11 4.09 29.97
N ILE A 11 0.56 3.06 29.44
CA ILE A 11 0.84 2.95 28.01
C ILE A 11 -0.52 2.71 27.36
N THR A 12 -1.14 3.76 26.85
CA THR A 12 -2.13 3.62 25.78
C THR A 12 -1.38 3.09 24.56
N LEU A 13 -1.50 1.79 24.32
CA LEU A 13 -1.31 1.18 23.01
C LEU A 13 -2.34 1.82 22.07
N ILE A 14 -1.94 2.94 21.47
CA ILE A 14 -2.57 3.41 20.25
C ILE A 14 -1.98 2.47 19.19
N SER A 15 -2.76 1.49 18.76
CA SER A 15 -2.48 0.68 17.56
C SER A 15 -2.71 1.52 16.29
N GLY A 16 -2.22 2.75 16.30
CA GLY A 16 -2.20 3.68 15.18
C GLY A 16 -0.77 4.17 15.09
N CYS A 17 -0.13 3.89 13.96
CA CYS A 17 1.23 4.34 13.65
C CYS A 17 1.37 5.83 14.02
N ALA A 18 2.08 6.10 15.11
CA ALA A 18 2.38 7.45 15.53
C ALA A 18 3.45 8.02 14.60
N VAL A 19 3.02 8.59 13.47
CA VAL A 19 3.89 9.41 12.64
C VAL A 19 3.99 10.78 13.32
N GLN A 20 5.15 11.07 13.90
CA GLN A 20 5.47 12.43 14.29
C GLN A 20 5.40 13.32 13.04
N ASP A 21 4.48 14.29 13.07
CA ASP A 21 4.41 15.37 12.11
C ASP A 21 5.81 15.89 11.76
N ASN A 22 6.01 16.16 10.46
CA ASN A 22 7.01 17.05 9.83
C ASN A 22 7.98 16.46 8.79
N ASN A 23 7.76 15.25 8.24
CA ASN A 23 8.37 14.88 6.94
C ASN A 23 7.76 13.60 6.34
N VAL A 24 6.77 13.71 5.43
CA VAL A 24 6.32 12.57 4.60
C VAL A 24 7.28 12.35 3.41
N SER A 25 8.55 12.69 3.59
CA SER A 25 9.62 12.60 2.58
C SER A 25 10.62 11.55 3.05
N GLY A 26 10.22 10.27 3.04
CA GLY A 26 11.10 9.19 3.49
C GLY A 26 10.43 7.87 3.82
N LEU A 27 9.09 7.82 3.87
CA LEU A 27 8.36 6.57 4.02
C LEU A 27 8.35 5.81 2.68
N SER A 28 8.59 4.51 2.76
CA SER A 28 8.39 3.60 1.64
C SER A 28 6.91 3.51 1.26
N ALA A 29 6.59 3.08 0.05
CA ALA A 29 5.19 2.96 -0.40
C ALA A 29 4.37 2.06 0.53
N CYS A 30 4.97 1.02 1.13
CA CYS A 30 4.29 0.16 2.08
C CYS A 30 4.00 0.82 3.42
N GLU A 31 4.96 1.57 3.98
CA GLU A 31 4.75 2.31 5.23
C GLU A 31 3.69 3.41 5.06
N LEU A 32 3.67 4.06 3.90
CA LEU A 32 2.65 5.05 3.57
C LEU A 32 1.28 4.40 3.37
N PHE A 33 1.21 3.22 2.75
CA PHE A 33 -0.04 2.50 2.53
C PHE A 33 -0.67 2.03 3.85
N ASP A 34 0.13 1.44 4.75
CA ASP A 34 -0.32 1.02 6.09
C ASP A 34 -0.82 2.20 6.93
N TYR A 35 -0.28 3.40 6.69
CA TYR A 35 -0.72 4.62 7.35
C TYR A 35 -2.03 5.19 6.78
N GLU A 36 -2.23 5.14 5.46
CA GLU A 36 -3.37 5.78 4.79
C GLU A 36 -4.61 4.89 4.66
N VAL A 37 -4.45 3.56 4.67
CA VAL A 37 -5.52 2.62 4.35
C VAL A 37 -5.84 1.72 5.54
N ASP A 38 -6.97 2.00 6.18
CA ASP A 38 -7.46 1.21 7.32
C ASP A 38 -7.74 -0.25 6.95
N ASN A 39 -7.33 -1.17 7.82
CA ASN A 39 -7.51 -2.63 7.69
C ASN A 39 -6.81 -3.27 6.47
N CYS A 40 -5.90 -2.56 5.81
CA CYS A 40 -5.04 -3.13 4.77
C CYS A 40 -3.57 -2.87 5.10
N TRP A 41 -2.71 -3.84 4.81
CA TRP A 41 -1.26 -3.74 5.00
C TRP A 41 -0.53 -4.28 3.77
N CYS A 42 0.73 -3.90 3.60
CA CYS A 42 1.59 -4.56 2.61
C CYS A 42 1.87 -6.00 3.01
N ASP A 43 1.87 -6.92 2.04
CA ASP A 43 2.31 -8.28 2.26
C ASP A 43 3.83 -8.30 2.49
N ASP A 44 4.23 -8.35 3.76
CA ASP A 44 5.61 -8.41 4.23
C ASP A 44 6.08 -9.86 4.50
N SER A 45 5.27 -10.86 4.15
CA SER A 45 5.61 -12.28 4.36
C SER A 45 6.97 -12.66 3.75
N THR A 46 7.38 -11.94 2.72
CA THR A 46 8.74 -11.93 2.18
C THR A 46 9.07 -10.54 1.63
N PRO A 47 10.14 -9.87 2.07
CA PRO A 47 10.44 -8.48 1.68
C PRO A 47 10.73 -8.31 0.17
N GLU A 48 11.13 -9.38 -0.52
CA GLU A 48 11.34 -9.38 -1.98
C GLU A 48 10.02 -9.36 -2.77
N ASN A 49 8.88 -9.70 -2.15
CA ASN A 49 7.59 -9.81 -2.84
C ASN A 49 6.58 -8.72 -2.47
N SER A 50 6.93 -7.82 -1.55
CA SER A 50 6.08 -6.67 -1.18
C SER A 50 5.99 -5.64 -2.32
N TYR A 51 7.03 -5.57 -3.15
CA TYR A 51 7.14 -4.68 -4.31
C TYR A 51 7.17 -5.51 -5.59
N LEU A 52 6.11 -5.41 -6.39
CA LEU A 52 5.95 -6.20 -7.61
C LEU A 52 6.60 -5.52 -8.82
N TYR A 53 6.61 -4.19 -8.85
CA TYR A 53 7.08 -3.42 -10.01
C TYR A 53 7.42 -1.99 -9.64
N TYR A 54 8.38 -1.40 -10.37
CA TYR A 54 8.74 0.01 -10.27
C TYR A 54 8.49 0.68 -11.62
N GLY A 55 7.39 1.42 -11.71
CA GLY A 55 6.98 2.17 -12.89
C GLY A 55 7.32 3.66 -12.84
N SER A 56 6.68 4.41 -13.73
CA SER A 56 6.76 5.87 -13.76
C SER A 56 5.77 6.49 -12.77
N SER A 57 6.04 7.72 -12.32
CA SER A 57 5.12 8.47 -11.45
C SER A 57 3.71 8.57 -12.04
N VAL A 58 2.72 8.47 -11.16
CA VAL A 58 1.30 8.39 -11.48
C VAL A 58 0.58 9.62 -10.94
N GLU A 59 -0.03 10.39 -11.83
CA GLU A 59 -0.79 11.61 -11.46
C GLU A 59 -2.31 11.38 -11.43
N ASN A 60 -2.78 10.29 -12.03
CA ASN A 60 -4.21 10.00 -12.18
C ASN A 60 -4.47 8.51 -12.44
N VAL A 61 -5.76 8.15 -12.51
CA VAL A 61 -6.22 6.77 -12.74
C VAL A 61 -5.67 6.16 -14.03
N ALA A 62 -5.59 6.94 -15.13
CA ALA A 62 -5.08 6.42 -16.39
C ALA A 62 -3.58 6.08 -16.28
N GLY A 63 -2.79 6.93 -15.62
CA GLY A 63 -1.38 6.63 -15.33
C GLY A 63 -1.21 5.36 -14.48
N ALA A 64 -2.10 5.12 -13.50
CA ALA A 64 -2.07 3.89 -12.71
C ALA A 64 -2.33 2.66 -13.59
N GLN A 65 -3.27 2.76 -14.54
CA GLN A 65 -3.55 1.69 -15.50
C GLN A 65 -2.37 1.45 -16.44
N GLU A 66 -1.69 2.50 -16.91
CA GLU A 66 -0.49 2.37 -17.74
C GLU A 66 0.63 1.64 -17.00
N VAL A 67 0.91 1.99 -15.75
CA VAL A 67 1.92 1.31 -14.91
C VAL A 67 1.61 -0.18 -14.75
N VAL A 68 0.35 -0.54 -14.52
CA VAL A 68 -0.06 -1.95 -14.40
C VAL A 68 0.03 -2.66 -15.75
N ASN A 69 -0.38 -2.00 -16.84
CA ASN A 69 -0.26 -2.58 -18.17
C ASN A 69 1.21 -2.89 -18.52
N ASP A 70 2.13 -1.98 -18.20
CA ASP A 70 3.57 -2.20 -18.38
C ASP A 70 4.08 -3.39 -17.55
N TYR A 71 3.65 -3.50 -16.29
CA TYR A 71 3.96 -4.64 -15.44
C TYR A 71 3.46 -5.96 -16.06
N LEU A 72 2.20 -6.01 -16.50
CA LEU A 72 1.61 -7.20 -17.11
C LEU A 72 2.39 -7.63 -18.37
N ILE A 73 2.78 -6.67 -19.22
CA ILE A 73 3.58 -6.94 -20.41
C ILE A 73 4.97 -7.46 -20.04
N ASN A 74 5.64 -6.84 -19.07
CA ASN A 74 6.99 -7.22 -18.65
C ASN A 74 7.04 -8.62 -18.04
N GLU A 75 6.02 -9.00 -17.27
CA GLU A 75 5.90 -10.33 -16.67
C GLU A 75 5.26 -11.37 -17.59
N GLY A 76 4.79 -10.98 -18.79
CA GLY A 76 4.11 -11.87 -19.72
C GLY A 76 2.78 -12.41 -19.19
N LEU A 77 2.07 -11.61 -18.38
CA LEU A 77 0.80 -11.96 -17.78
C LEU A 77 -0.35 -11.68 -18.76
N ASP A 78 -1.15 -12.70 -19.05
CA ASP A 78 -2.36 -12.60 -19.88
C ASP A 78 -3.56 -12.15 -19.03
N GLU A 79 -3.55 -10.87 -18.67
CA GLU A 79 -4.60 -10.20 -17.89
C GLU A 79 -5.04 -8.91 -18.60
N ASN A 80 -6.33 -8.59 -18.50
CA ASN A 80 -6.90 -7.36 -19.02
C ASN A 80 -7.33 -6.45 -17.87
N ILE A 81 -6.98 -5.17 -17.95
CA ILE A 81 -7.44 -4.16 -17.01
C ILE A 81 -8.94 -3.95 -17.19
N THR A 82 -9.71 -4.11 -16.12
CA THR A 82 -11.18 -3.98 -16.11
C THR A 82 -11.62 -2.61 -15.60
N SER A 83 -10.95 -2.11 -14.56
CA SER A 83 -11.23 -0.80 -13.98
C SER A 83 -10.07 -0.33 -13.11
N ALA A 84 -10.10 0.93 -12.71
CA ALA A 84 -9.21 1.46 -11.70
C ALA A 84 -9.92 2.54 -10.88
N VAL A 85 -9.52 2.66 -9.61
CA VAL A 85 -10.08 3.61 -8.65
C VAL A 85 -8.96 4.31 -7.89
N ASN A 86 -9.16 5.59 -7.61
CA ASN A 86 -8.31 6.33 -6.70
C ASN A 86 -8.76 6.02 -5.25
N ILE A 87 -7.82 5.67 -4.39
CA ILE A 87 -8.08 5.34 -2.97
C ILE A 87 -7.70 6.54 -2.09
N SER A 88 -6.56 7.15 -2.40
CA SER A 88 -6.03 8.34 -1.72
C SER A 88 -5.18 9.18 -2.69
N ASP A 89 -4.67 10.31 -2.23
CA ASP A 89 -3.75 11.15 -3.02
C ASP A 89 -2.48 10.39 -3.44
N ASN A 90 -2.12 9.31 -2.74
CA ASN A 90 -0.91 8.53 -2.97
C ASN A 90 -1.15 7.13 -3.53
N PHE A 91 -2.38 6.65 -3.61
CA PHE A 91 -2.67 5.26 -4.02
C PHE A 91 -3.87 5.10 -4.95
N TYR A 92 -3.73 4.12 -5.84
CA TYR A 92 -4.74 3.68 -6.79
C TYR A 92 -4.86 2.16 -6.73
N ASN A 93 -6.08 1.64 -6.87
CA ASN A 93 -6.31 0.22 -7.10
C ASN A 93 -6.68 0.01 -8.57
N VAL A 94 -5.96 -0.88 -9.23
CA VAL A 94 -6.24 -1.30 -10.60
C VAL A 94 -6.71 -2.74 -10.59
N PHE A 95 -7.88 -2.97 -11.14
CA PHE A 95 -8.51 -4.28 -11.22
C PHE A 95 -8.20 -4.90 -12.58
N THR A 96 -7.79 -6.16 -12.56
CA THR A 96 -7.54 -6.95 -13.76
C THR A 96 -8.35 -8.23 -13.73
N SER A 97 -8.58 -8.79 -14.91
CA SER A 97 -9.21 -10.10 -15.09
C SER A 97 -8.39 -10.91 -16.08
N GLY A 98 -8.14 -12.17 -15.77
CA GLY A 98 -7.38 -13.06 -16.66
C GLY A 98 -7.70 -14.52 -16.41
N SER A 99 -6.93 -15.39 -17.06
CA SER A 99 -7.07 -16.85 -16.93
C SER A 99 -6.89 -17.36 -15.49
N ASN A 100 -6.14 -16.62 -14.66
CA ASN A 100 -5.88 -16.92 -13.26
C ASN A 100 -6.90 -16.29 -12.29
N GLY A 101 -8.00 -15.72 -12.82
CA GLY A 101 -9.01 -15.02 -12.05
C GLY A 101 -8.78 -13.51 -11.98
N ASP A 102 -9.62 -12.85 -11.20
CA ASP A 102 -9.55 -11.40 -10.99
C ASP A 102 -8.48 -11.05 -9.96
N LYS A 103 -7.73 -9.98 -10.22
CA LYS A 103 -6.69 -9.47 -9.32
C LYS A 103 -6.84 -7.97 -9.11
N VAL A 104 -6.25 -7.50 -8.02
CA VAL A 104 -6.15 -6.09 -7.68
C VAL A 104 -4.69 -5.76 -7.47
N TYR A 105 -4.20 -4.75 -8.18
CA TYR A 105 -2.88 -4.20 -8.00
C TYR A 105 -3.00 -2.82 -7.36
N THR A 106 -2.29 -2.63 -6.25
CA THR A 106 -2.21 -1.33 -5.58
C THR A 106 -0.99 -0.60 -6.13
N VAL A 107 -1.22 0.59 -6.70
CA VAL A 107 -0.21 1.43 -7.34
C VAL A 107 -0.02 2.70 -6.53
N SER A 108 1.21 2.97 -6.12
CA SER A 108 1.59 4.23 -5.48
C SER A 108 1.74 5.35 -6.52
N SER A 109 1.54 6.60 -6.11
CA SER A 109 1.77 7.82 -6.93
C SER A 109 3.19 7.93 -7.48
N ASN A 110 4.17 7.22 -6.89
CA ASN A 110 5.53 7.12 -7.42
C ASN A 110 5.71 6.04 -8.51
N GLY A 111 4.64 5.32 -8.89
CA GLY A 111 4.67 4.25 -9.90
C GLY A 111 4.97 2.86 -9.36
N THR A 112 5.14 2.70 -8.05
CA THR A 112 5.44 1.40 -7.46
C THR A 112 4.17 0.56 -7.31
N ILE A 113 4.18 -0.68 -7.80
CA ILE A 113 3.13 -1.65 -7.53
C ILE A 113 3.50 -2.42 -6.28
N ILE A 114 2.62 -2.37 -5.28
CA ILE A 114 2.78 -3.07 -4.02
C ILE A 114 1.78 -4.21 -3.89
N LYS A 115 2.21 -5.28 -3.24
CA LYS A 115 1.34 -6.39 -2.86
C LYS A 115 0.69 -6.07 -1.52
N THR A 116 -0.63 -6.11 -1.47
CA THR A 116 -1.40 -5.71 -0.28
C THR A 116 -2.31 -6.85 0.18
N ILE A 117 -2.56 -6.90 1.49
CA ILE A 117 -3.51 -7.80 2.14
C ILE A 117 -4.47 -6.94 2.95
N CYS A 118 -5.76 -7.14 2.76
CA CYS A 118 -6.79 -6.48 3.55
C CYS A 118 -7.46 -7.50 4.48
N GLY A 119 -7.52 -7.17 5.78
CA GLY A 119 -8.23 -7.95 6.79
C GLY A 119 -9.73 -7.75 6.64
N VAL A 120 -10.46 -8.87 6.52
CA VAL A 120 -11.94 -8.91 6.56
C VAL A 120 -12.47 -9.10 7.97
#